data_AF-A0A0D2BCG0-F1
#
_entry.id   AF-A0A0D2BCG0-F1
#
_cell.length_a   1.000
_cell.length_b   1.000
_cell.length_c   1.000
_cell.angle_alpha   90.00
_cell.angle_beta   90.00
_cell.angle_gamma   90.00
#
_symmetry.space_group_name_H-M   'P 1'
#
loop_
_entity.id
_entity.type
_entity.pdbx_description
1 polymer ?
#
loop_
_entity_poly.entity_id
_entity_poly.type
_entity_poly.pdbx_seq_one_letter_code
_entity_poly.pdbx_strand_id
1 'polypeptide(L)'
;MDNDMYILPNATEPQVIPSSLPLHPIVVVVGLAISLASFVSWCVQDYRLYKSLGPGGPPYNVYGWFLTSFVVRPYTLAAHDTTWTGDYPDNAAHKEILALPNRKGSRPLILGIAPQRQFSQNPEPGMNARITSLFTSLVLRNPRSLQQSVSSLEKHNLALFVHPSLLSKSENLPEVATVSRGELGHMHGDASMHLYFSPADAKEIIEKGWAERHRCAREAPWWLGGRRNSWKIGHTFLIVYAPRNEEELEVLQVLLRASARFMTGDEMVVAPMKDDQETEHELERMRSAPAA
;
A
#
# COMPACT_ATOMS: atom_id res chain seq x y z
N MET A 1 41.16 67.46 72.56
CA MET A 1 40.59 66.61 73.61
C MET A 1 39.09 66.84 73.53
N ASP A 2 38.27 66.02 72.89
CA ASP A 2 38.43 64.61 72.57
C ASP A 2 37.95 64.26 71.16
N ASN A 3 38.58 63.20 70.68
CA ASN A 3 38.47 62.56 69.40
C ASN A 3 37.42 61.46 69.57
N ASP A 4 36.27 61.54 68.88
CA ASP A 4 35.44 60.36 68.70
C ASP A 4 34.90 60.28 67.28
N MET A 5 35.07 59.07 66.78
CA MET A 5 35.30 58.67 65.42
C MET A 5 34.17 57.69 65.08
N TYR A 6 33.41 57.98 64.01
CA TYR A 6 32.57 57.08 63.21
C TYR A 6 31.80 55.96 63.92
N ILE A 7 30.47 56.06 63.99
CA ILE A 7 29.57 54.94 63.65
C ILE A 7 28.29 55.50 63.00
N LEU A 8 28.14 55.29 61.68
CA LEU A 8 26.87 55.47 60.96
C LEU A 8 25.94 54.30 61.35
N PRO A 9 24.75 54.55 61.92
CA PRO A 9 23.82 53.48 62.22
C PRO A 9 23.18 52.98 60.92
N ASN A 10 23.62 51.78 60.54
CA ASN A 10 22.86 50.75 59.83
C ASN A 10 22.34 51.11 58.42
N ALA A 11 23.22 50.92 57.43
CA ALA A 11 22.80 50.46 56.12
C ALA A 11 21.91 49.22 56.30
N THR A 12 20.63 49.32 55.97
CA THR A 12 19.73 48.17 55.96
C THR A 12 20.29 47.14 54.97
N GLU A 13 20.49 45.90 55.40
CA GLU A 13 20.89 44.80 54.52
C GLU A 13 20.03 44.81 53.25
N PRO A 14 20.62 44.63 52.05
CA PRO A 14 19.84 44.54 50.83
C PRO A 14 18.86 43.36 50.97
N GLN A 15 17.56 43.65 50.93
CA GLN A 15 16.55 42.60 50.86
C GLN A 15 16.81 41.76 49.61
N VAL A 16 17.00 40.46 49.80
CA VAL A 16 17.07 39.48 48.71
C VAL A 16 15.68 39.45 48.07
N ILE A 17 15.52 40.14 46.95
CA ILE A 17 14.33 40.02 46.11
C ILE A 17 14.24 38.54 45.71
N PRO A 18 13.11 37.84 45.96
CA PRO A 18 12.97 36.46 45.51
C PRO A 18 13.22 36.42 44.01
N SER A 19 14.16 35.54 43.62
CA SER A 19 14.58 35.36 42.24
C SER A 19 13.37 35.27 41.32
N SER A 20 13.24 36.22 40.41
CA SER A 20 12.33 36.09 39.27
C SER A 20 12.66 34.76 38.61
N LEU A 21 11.73 33.81 38.63
CA LEU A 21 11.86 32.59 37.83
C LEU A 21 12.23 33.04 36.41
N PRO A 22 13.38 32.61 35.86
CA PRO A 22 13.79 33.12 34.57
C PRO A 22 12.69 32.78 33.56
N LEU A 23 12.31 33.72 32.70
CA LEU A 23 11.25 33.49 31.71
C LEU A 23 11.58 32.29 30.79
N HIS A 24 12.86 31.96 30.66
CA HIS A 24 13.38 30.87 29.82
C HIS A 24 12.90 29.45 30.22
N PRO A 25 13.03 28.96 31.48
CA PRO A 25 12.49 27.66 31.86
C PRO A 25 10.98 27.56 31.71
N ILE A 26 10.21 28.62 31.95
CA ILE A 26 8.75 28.59 31.76
C ILE A 26 8.41 28.40 30.28
N VAL A 27 9.05 29.16 29.38
CA VAL A 27 8.86 29.03 27.93
C VAL A 27 9.26 27.63 27.44
N VAL A 28 10.37 27.07 27.94
CA VAL A 28 10.82 25.71 27.59
C VAL A 28 9.81 24.66 28.05
N VAL A 29 9.34 24.73 29.30
CA VAL A 29 8.36 23.77 29.85
C VAL A 29 7.03 23.85 29.07
N VAL A 30 6.53 25.05 28.79
CA VAL A 30 5.31 25.24 27.99
C VAL A 30 5.51 24.69 26.56
N GLY A 31 6.64 24.95 25.93
CA GLY A 31 6.96 24.43 24.59
C GLY A 31 7.02 22.91 24.54
N LEU A 32 7.65 22.27 25.54
CA LEU A 32 7.68 20.81 25.68
C LEU A 32 6.28 20.23 25.92
N ALA A 33 5.47 20.88 26.75
CA ALA A 33 4.09 20.46 27.00
C ALA A 33 3.21 20.53 25.74
N ILE A 34 3.32 21.62 24.97
CA ILE A 34 2.60 21.77 23.68
C ILE A 34 3.06 20.72 22.67
N SER A 35 4.37 20.46 22.60
CA SER A 35 4.94 19.45 21.70
C SER A 35 4.46 18.05 22.05
N LEU A 36 4.46 17.71 23.34
CA LEU A 36 3.94 16.44 23.84
C LEU A 36 2.44 16.30 23.56
N ALA A 37 1.64 17.34 23.84
CA ALA A 37 0.21 17.33 23.58
C ALA A 37 -0.09 17.17 22.08
N SER A 38 0.66 17.85 21.21
CA SER A 38 0.52 17.75 19.76
C SER A 38 0.89 16.35 19.26
N PHE A 39 1.98 15.76 19.78
CA PHE A 39 2.40 14.40 19.46
C PHE A 39 1.37 13.36 19.92
N VAL A 40 0.81 13.51 21.11
CA VAL A 40 -0.26 12.63 21.62
C VAL A 40 -1.51 12.76 20.75
N SER A 41 -1.93 13.98 20.42
CA SER A 41 -3.06 14.21 19.51
C SER A 41 -2.84 13.56 18.15
N TRP A 42 -1.64 13.70 17.56
CA TRP A 42 -1.27 13.04 16.32
C TRP A 42 -1.33 11.51 16.45
N CYS A 43 -0.76 10.93 17.51
CA CYS A 43 -0.83 9.48 17.76
C CYS A 43 -2.28 8.98 17.85
N VAL A 44 -3.16 9.72 18.54
CA VAL A 44 -4.59 9.37 18.65
C VAL A 44 -5.27 9.42 17.28
N GLN A 45 -5.02 10.46 16.49
CA GLN A 45 -5.60 10.58 15.15
C GLN A 45 -5.08 9.50 14.19
N ASP A 46 -3.78 9.24 14.20
CA ASP A 46 -3.13 8.23 13.37
C ASP A 46 -3.60 6.81 13.76
N TYR A 47 -3.80 6.54 15.05
CA TYR A 47 -4.39 5.28 15.52
C TYR A 47 -5.86 5.14 15.10
N ARG A 48 -6.65 6.22 15.19
CA ARG A 48 -8.05 6.21 14.71
C ARG A 48 -8.11 5.96 13.21
N LEU A 49 -7.22 6.57 12.44
CA LEU A 49 -7.09 6.30 11.01
C LEU A 49 -6.73 4.82 10.79
N TYR A 50 -5.71 4.30 11.48
CA TYR A 50 -5.33 2.89 11.41
C TYR A 50 -6.50 1.95 11.67
N LYS A 51 -7.33 2.25 12.68
CA LYS A 51 -8.54 1.47 12.96
C LYS A 51 -9.60 1.63 11.86
N SER A 52 -9.78 2.83 11.31
CA SER A 52 -10.76 3.05 10.22
C SER A 52 -10.44 2.32 8.92
N LEU A 53 -9.17 1.93 8.69
CA LEU A 53 -8.75 1.14 7.53
C LEU A 53 -9.26 -0.32 7.57
N GLY A 54 -9.75 -0.76 8.74
CA GLY A 54 -10.17 -2.13 8.97
C GLY A 54 -9.01 -3.11 9.22
N PRO A 55 -9.28 -4.43 9.29
CA PRO A 55 -8.24 -5.44 9.40
C PRO A 55 -7.41 -5.55 8.12
N GLY A 56 -6.19 -6.07 8.21
CA GLY A 56 -5.34 -6.42 7.07
C GLY A 56 -4.11 -7.21 7.55
N GLY A 57 -2.98 -7.06 6.87
CA GLY A 57 -1.75 -7.78 7.22
C GLY A 57 -1.27 -7.61 8.67
N PRO A 58 -1.03 -6.38 9.16
CA PRO A 58 -0.64 -6.13 10.54
C PRO A 58 -1.80 -6.38 11.54
N PRO A 59 -1.50 -6.72 12.81
CA PRO A 59 -2.53 -6.95 13.83
C PRO A 59 -3.48 -5.76 14.02
N TYR A 60 -4.78 -6.00 14.08
CA TYR A 60 -5.80 -4.93 14.17
C TYR A 60 -5.96 -4.33 15.59
N ASN A 61 -4.84 -3.91 16.19
CA ASN A 61 -4.75 -3.36 17.55
C ASN A 61 -3.63 -2.31 17.64
N VAL A 62 -3.35 -1.81 18.85
CA VAL A 62 -2.31 -0.79 19.09
C VAL A 62 -0.91 -1.27 18.67
N TYR A 63 -0.62 -2.56 18.83
CA TYR A 63 0.67 -3.12 18.44
C TYR A 63 0.89 -3.07 16.92
N GLY A 64 -0.11 -3.46 16.12
CA GLY A 64 0.01 -3.35 14.65
C GLY A 64 0.07 -1.90 14.16
N TRP A 65 -0.65 -0.98 14.82
CA TRP A 65 -0.49 0.46 14.57
C TRP A 65 0.94 0.92 14.83
N PHE A 66 1.50 0.57 15.99
CA PHE A 66 2.86 0.96 16.36
C PHE A 66 3.88 0.45 15.33
N LEU A 67 3.79 -0.83 14.96
CA LEU A 67 4.64 -1.40 13.92
C LEU A 67 4.50 -0.62 12.60
N THR A 68 3.27 -0.34 12.17
CA THR A 68 3.04 0.34 10.90
C THR A 68 3.56 1.78 10.92
N SER A 69 3.26 2.54 11.97
CA SER A 69 3.54 3.98 12.03
C SER A 69 4.98 4.32 12.40
N PHE A 70 5.66 3.49 13.21
CA PHE A 70 7.01 3.78 13.68
C PHE A 70 8.08 2.83 13.13
N VAL A 71 7.72 1.61 12.73
CA VAL A 71 8.69 0.64 12.20
C VAL A 71 8.63 0.58 10.67
N VAL A 72 7.44 0.55 10.07
CA VAL A 72 7.29 0.43 8.61
C VAL A 72 7.38 1.80 7.94
N ARG A 73 6.56 2.78 8.36
CA ARG A 73 6.41 4.10 7.72
C ARG A 73 7.73 4.83 7.42
N PRO A 74 8.74 4.84 8.31
CA PRO A 74 10.02 5.50 8.01
C PRO A 74 10.75 4.92 6.79
N TYR A 75 10.42 3.69 6.39
CA TYR A 75 11.05 2.99 5.27
C TYR A 75 10.24 3.01 3.98
N THR A 76 9.07 3.67 3.98
CA THR A 76 8.15 3.74 2.85
C THR A 76 8.35 4.99 2.00
N LEU A 77 7.83 4.97 0.78
CA LEU A 77 7.67 6.16 -0.06
C LEU A 77 6.82 7.22 0.65
N ALA A 78 7.10 8.49 0.39
CA ALA A 78 6.21 9.57 0.78
C ALA A 78 4.88 9.42 0.03
N ALA A 79 3.79 9.93 0.60
CA ALA A 79 2.47 9.79 -0.01
C ALA A 79 2.37 10.48 -1.38
N HIS A 80 3.13 11.56 -1.61
CA HIS A 80 3.15 12.23 -2.91
C HIS A 80 3.99 11.51 -3.97
N ASP A 81 4.92 10.65 -3.55
CA ASP A 81 5.81 9.90 -4.47
C ASP A 81 5.16 8.63 -5.03
N THR A 82 3.95 8.25 -4.57
CA THR A 82 3.28 7.04 -5.03
C THR A 82 2.89 7.10 -6.52
N THR A 83 2.87 8.29 -7.11
CA THR A 83 2.54 8.51 -8.52
C THR A 83 3.74 8.85 -9.38
N TRP A 84 4.92 9.02 -8.78
CA TRP A 84 6.14 9.29 -9.54
C TRP A 84 6.64 8.02 -10.23
N THR A 85 7.03 8.12 -11.49
CA THR A 85 7.40 6.98 -12.37
C THR A 85 8.80 7.07 -12.97
N GLY A 86 9.61 8.06 -12.56
CA GLY A 86 10.90 8.35 -13.21
C GLY A 86 11.99 7.28 -13.01
N ASP A 87 11.79 6.32 -12.10
CA ASP A 87 12.64 5.15 -11.87
C ASP A 87 12.17 3.90 -12.62
N TYR A 88 11.05 3.97 -13.37
CA TYR A 88 10.59 2.89 -14.24
C TYR A 88 11.06 3.07 -15.69
N PRO A 89 11.36 1.98 -16.42
CA PRO A 89 11.83 2.05 -17.80
C PRO A 89 10.77 2.63 -18.74
N ASP A 90 11.21 3.38 -19.75
CA ASP A 90 10.34 4.01 -20.75
C ASP A 90 9.80 3.05 -21.81
N ASN A 91 10.43 1.89 -21.98
CA ASN A 91 10.18 0.97 -23.09
C ASN A 91 9.80 -0.41 -22.56
N ALA A 92 9.23 -1.24 -23.43
CA ALA A 92 8.81 -2.62 -23.18
C ALA A 92 7.50 -2.82 -22.39
N ALA A 93 6.66 -1.78 -22.29
CA ALA A 93 5.28 -1.96 -21.87
C ALA A 93 4.51 -2.79 -22.93
N HIS A 94 3.58 -3.62 -22.48
CA HIS A 94 2.76 -4.43 -23.37
C HIS A 94 1.86 -3.54 -24.24
N LYS A 95 1.61 -3.98 -25.48
CA LYS A 95 0.83 -3.20 -26.46
C LYS A 95 -0.58 -2.87 -25.95
N GLU A 96 -1.22 -3.81 -25.27
CA GLU A 96 -2.54 -3.60 -24.67
C GLU A 96 -2.53 -2.60 -23.53
N ILE A 97 -1.43 -2.52 -22.75
CA ILE A 97 -1.25 -1.51 -21.69
C ILE A 97 -1.04 -0.13 -22.32
N LEU A 98 -0.22 -0.04 -23.37
CA LEU A 98 -0.05 1.17 -24.17
C LEU A 98 -1.35 1.63 -24.85
N ALA A 99 -2.25 0.70 -25.18
CA ALA A 99 -3.55 1.00 -25.76
C ALA A 99 -4.62 1.44 -24.75
N LEU A 100 -4.39 1.29 -23.44
CA LEU A 100 -5.35 1.71 -22.42
C LEU A 100 -5.66 3.22 -22.53
N PRO A 101 -6.92 3.63 -22.36
CA PRO A 101 -7.25 5.05 -22.30
C PRO A 101 -6.76 5.67 -20.98
N ASN A 102 -6.66 7.00 -20.95
CA ASN A 102 -6.52 7.71 -19.68
C ASN A 102 -7.79 7.54 -18.83
N ARG A 103 -7.62 7.25 -17.55
CA ARG A 103 -8.74 7.15 -16.61
C ARG A 103 -9.41 8.52 -16.46
N LYS A 104 -10.74 8.55 -16.54
CA LYS A 104 -11.52 9.79 -16.47
C LYS A 104 -11.56 10.35 -15.04
N GLY A 105 -11.36 11.66 -14.89
CA GLY A 105 -11.50 12.37 -13.62
C GLY A 105 -10.24 12.33 -12.75
N SER A 106 -10.36 12.79 -11.49
CA SER A 106 -9.24 12.79 -10.55
C SER A 106 -8.96 11.39 -10.01
N ARG A 107 -7.74 11.20 -9.46
CA ARG A 107 -7.42 10.00 -8.68
C ARG A 107 -8.31 9.90 -7.44
N PRO A 108 -8.64 8.69 -6.97
CA PRO A 108 -9.33 8.51 -5.72
C PRO A 108 -8.40 8.77 -4.53
N LEU A 109 -8.98 9.08 -3.38
CA LEU A 109 -8.28 9.20 -2.11
C LEU A 109 -7.85 7.81 -1.61
N ILE A 110 -6.54 7.58 -1.57
CA ILE A 110 -5.92 6.40 -0.97
C ILE A 110 -5.29 6.78 0.36
N LEU A 111 -5.55 6.00 1.41
CA LEU A 111 -4.98 6.21 2.74
C LEU A 111 -4.38 4.91 3.28
N GLY A 112 -3.45 5.06 4.23
CA GLY A 112 -2.79 3.95 4.91
C GLY A 112 -1.44 3.56 4.31
N ILE A 113 -0.92 2.44 4.82
CA ILE A 113 0.33 1.79 4.37
C ILE A 113 0.10 0.30 4.38
N ALA A 114 -0.26 -0.23 5.55
CA ALA A 114 -0.66 -1.60 5.76
C ALA A 114 -1.58 -1.61 7.00
N PRO A 115 -2.91 -1.72 6.85
CA PRO A 115 -3.64 -1.82 5.58
C PRO A 115 -3.56 -0.53 4.74
N GLN A 116 -3.79 -0.64 3.43
CA GLN A 116 -3.96 0.48 2.50
C GLN A 116 -5.36 0.36 1.86
N ARG A 117 -6.09 1.46 1.72
CA ARG A 117 -7.51 1.46 1.28
C ARG A 117 -7.86 2.65 0.40
N GLN A 118 -8.84 2.43 -0.48
CA GLN A 118 -9.51 3.50 -1.24
C GLN A 118 -10.74 4.03 -0.50
N PHE A 119 -10.79 5.34 -0.26
CA PHE A 119 -11.85 6.03 0.51
C PHE A 119 -12.82 6.87 -0.33
N SER A 120 -12.59 6.97 -1.63
CA SER A 120 -13.47 7.71 -2.54
C SER A 120 -13.59 7.00 -3.88
N GLN A 121 -14.63 7.31 -4.65
CA GLN A 121 -14.91 6.65 -5.92
C GLN A 121 -15.05 5.12 -5.79
N ASN A 122 -15.52 4.67 -4.63
CA ASN A 122 -15.88 3.28 -4.40
C ASN A 122 -17.07 2.93 -5.31
N PRO A 123 -17.09 1.73 -5.90
CA PRO A 123 -18.15 1.36 -6.82
C PRO A 123 -19.45 1.01 -6.11
N GLU A 124 -20.51 0.89 -6.91
CA GLU A 124 -21.79 0.38 -6.47
C GLU A 124 -21.66 -1.05 -5.90
N PRO A 125 -22.58 -1.45 -4.99
CA PRO A 125 -22.64 -2.81 -4.49
C PRO A 125 -22.66 -3.84 -5.63
N GLY A 126 -21.94 -4.95 -5.44
CA GLY A 126 -21.84 -6.03 -6.42
C GLY A 126 -20.56 -6.02 -7.26
N MET A 127 -19.83 -4.90 -7.36
CA MET A 127 -18.57 -4.85 -8.12
C MET A 127 -17.53 -5.88 -7.61
N ASN A 128 -17.45 -6.11 -6.29
CA ASN A 128 -16.59 -7.15 -5.73
C ASN A 128 -16.91 -8.55 -6.26
N ALA A 129 -18.19 -8.89 -6.45
CA ALA A 129 -18.58 -10.19 -6.99
C ALA A 129 -18.13 -10.33 -8.45
N ARG A 130 -18.21 -9.26 -9.23
CA ARG A 130 -17.75 -9.22 -10.62
C ARG A 130 -16.24 -9.34 -10.73
N ILE A 131 -15.49 -8.64 -9.87
CA ILE A 131 -14.02 -8.77 -9.78
C ILE A 131 -13.64 -10.20 -9.36
N THR A 132 -14.36 -10.77 -8.37
CA THR A 132 -14.16 -12.15 -7.94
C THR A 132 -14.37 -13.12 -9.11
N SER A 133 -15.40 -12.91 -9.92
CA SER A 133 -15.65 -13.69 -11.13
C SER A 133 -14.50 -13.57 -12.14
N LEU A 134 -13.97 -12.36 -12.38
CA LEU A 134 -12.78 -12.19 -13.24
C LEU A 134 -11.55 -12.93 -12.69
N PHE A 135 -11.33 -12.92 -11.37
CA PHE A 135 -10.23 -13.67 -10.74
C PHE A 135 -10.40 -15.17 -10.99
N THR A 136 -11.59 -15.70 -10.76
CA THR A 136 -11.90 -17.11 -10.98
C THR A 136 -11.79 -17.48 -12.46
N SER A 137 -12.34 -16.69 -13.38
CA SER A 137 -12.22 -16.88 -14.83
C SER A 137 -10.75 -16.92 -15.26
N LEU A 138 -9.92 -15.99 -14.77
CA LEU A 138 -8.49 -15.96 -15.09
C LEU A 138 -7.79 -17.27 -14.69
N VAL A 139 -8.09 -17.80 -13.50
CA VAL A 139 -7.50 -19.06 -13.03
C VAL A 139 -8.00 -20.26 -13.83
N LEU A 140 -9.30 -20.35 -14.08
CA LEU A 140 -9.90 -21.47 -14.83
C LEU A 140 -9.36 -21.57 -16.26
N ARG A 141 -9.09 -20.42 -16.90
CA ARG A 141 -8.53 -20.37 -18.25
C ARG A 141 -7.01 -20.59 -18.29
N ASN A 142 -6.33 -20.53 -17.14
CA ASN A 142 -4.88 -20.69 -17.03
C ASN A 142 -4.49 -21.63 -15.87
N PRO A 143 -5.07 -22.85 -15.74
CA PRO A 143 -5.02 -23.65 -14.52
C PRO A 143 -3.63 -24.25 -14.24
N ARG A 144 -2.74 -24.26 -15.23
CA ARG A 144 -1.35 -24.73 -15.07
C ARG A 144 -0.40 -23.64 -14.56
N SER A 145 -0.79 -22.37 -14.71
CA SER A 145 0.07 -21.22 -14.43
C SER A 145 -0.41 -20.42 -13.22
N LEU A 146 -1.72 -20.47 -12.91
CA LEU A 146 -2.33 -19.69 -11.84
C LEU A 146 -3.14 -20.56 -10.88
N GLN A 147 -3.33 -20.04 -9.67
CA GLN A 147 -4.26 -20.57 -8.68
C GLN A 147 -4.88 -19.43 -7.86
N GLN A 148 -5.94 -19.75 -7.12
CA GLN A 148 -6.64 -18.82 -6.23
C GLN A 148 -6.50 -19.30 -4.78
N SER A 149 -6.21 -18.38 -3.86
CA SER A 149 -6.12 -18.70 -2.42
C SER A 149 -6.37 -17.46 -1.57
N VAL A 150 -6.31 -17.61 -0.25
CA VAL A 150 -6.34 -16.48 0.69
C VAL A 150 -4.99 -15.76 0.63
N SER A 151 -5.01 -14.43 0.55
CA SER A 151 -3.82 -13.58 0.51
C SER A 151 -2.91 -13.83 1.72
N SER A 152 -1.62 -13.92 1.47
CA SER A 152 -0.59 -14.02 2.51
C SER A 152 -0.28 -12.66 3.14
N LEU A 153 -0.44 -11.58 2.37
CA LEU A 153 -0.23 -10.20 2.79
C LEU A 153 -1.41 -9.68 3.60
N GLU A 154 -2.63 -9.93 3.11
CA GLU A 154 -3.86 -9.36 3.66
C GLU A 154 -4.63 -10.32 4.58
N LYS A 155 -4.31 -11.62 4.53
CA LYS A 155 -4.76 -12.72 5.42
C LYS A 155 -6.24 -13.08 5.39
N HIS A 156 -7.09 -12.26 4.79
CA HIS A 156 -8.54 -12.44 4.82
C HIS A 156 -9.17 -12.34 3.43
N ASN A 157 -8.49 -11.70 2.49
CA ASN A 157 -9.04 -11.45 1.17
C ASN A 157 -8.56 -12.47 0.15
N LEU A 158 -9.35 -12.62 -0.89
CA LEU A 158 -9.07 -13.45 -2.03
C LEU A 158 -7.88 -12.90 -2.83
N ALA A 159 -7.00 -13.80 -3.25
CA ALA A 159 -5.81 -13.49 -3.98
C ALA A 159 -5.54 -14.47 -5.12
N LEU A 160 -4.83 -13.97 -6.12
CA LEU A 160 -4.30 -14.73 -7.23
C LEU A 160 -2.83 -15.06 -6.94
N PHE A 161 -2.45 -16.29 -7.28
CA PHE A 161 -1.10 -16.79 -7.11
C PHE A 161 -0.60 -17.45 -8.38
N VAL A 162 0.71 -17.36 -8.61
CA VAL A 162 1.43 -18.25 -9.51
C VAL A 162 1.28 -19.68 -9.01
N HIS A 163 0.96 -20.62 -9.91
CA HIS A 163 0.75 -22.01 -9.56
C HIS A 163 2.03 -22.64 -8.96
N PRO A 164 1.94 -23.46 -7.89
CA PRO A 164 3.11 -24.01 -7.20
C PRO A 164 4.07 -24.81 -8.08
N SER A 165 3.55 -25.48 -9.11
CA SER A 165 4.39 -26.24 -10.07
C SER A 165 5.28 -25.35 -10.94
N LEU A 166 4.87 -24.11 -11.17
CA LEU A 166 5.65 -23.10 -11.88
C LEU A 166 6.57 -22.37 -10.90
N LEU A 167 6.07 -22.02 -9.71
CA LEU A 167 6.83 -21.35 -8.66
C LEU A 167 8.04 -22.17 -8.18
N SER A 168 7.95 -23.50 -8.18
CA SER A 168 9.09 -24.39 -7.85
C SER A 168 10.23 -24.33 -8.88
N LYS A 169 9.99 -23.76 -10.07
CA LYS A 169 10.96 -23.53 -11.14
C LYS A 169 11.28 -22.04 -11.27
N SER A 170 11.61 -21.41 -10.14
CA SER A 170 11.70 -19.95 -9.98
C SER A 170 12.76 -19.26 -10.85
N GLU A 171 13.71 -20.01 -11.44
CA GLU A 171 14.81 -19.44 -12.25
C GLU A 171 14.32 -18.62 -13.46
N ASN A 172 13.13 -18.93 -13.99
CA ASN A 172 12.54 -18.24 -15.14
C ASN A 172 11.47 -17.21 -14.74
N LEU A 173 11.23 -17.00 -13.45
CA LEU A 173 10.22 -16.07 -12.96
C LEU A 173 10.86 -14.74 -12.53
N PRO A 174 10.12 -13.63 -12.57
CA PRO A 174 10.58 -12.39 -11.96
C PRO A 174 10.90 -12.61 -10.48
N GLU A 175 11.93 -11.92 -9.96
CA GLU A 175 12.32 -11.98 -8.55
C GLU A 175 11.12 -11.76 -7.60
N VAL A 176 10.23 -10.84 -7.99
CA VAL A 176 9.02 -10.48 -7.24
C VAL A 176 8.10 -11.66 -6.99
N ALA A 177 7.99 -12.61 -7.92
CA ALA A 177 7.21 -13.83 -7.75
C ALA A 177 7.76 -14.72 -6.62
N THR A 178 9.08 -14.75 -6.45
CA THR A 178 9.70 -15.48 -5.34
C THR A 178 9.51 -14.73 -4.01
N VAL A 179 9.71 -13.40 -4.03
CA VAL A 179 9.54 -12.53 -2.85
C VAL A 179 8.13 -12.61 -2.27
N SER A 180 7.11 -12.57 -3.13
CA SER A 180 5.70 -12.63 -2.75
C SER A 180 5.18 -14.06 -2.56
N ARG A 181 6.04 -15.08 -2.69
CA ARG A 181 5.68 -16.51 -2.65
C ARG A 181 4.55 -16.84 -3.64
N GLY A 182 4.64 -16.26 -4.82
CA GLY A 182 3.71 -16.42 -5.92
C GLY A 182 2.49 -15.50 -5.87
N GLU A 183 2.24 -14.75 -4.78
CA GLU A 183 1.09 -13.84 -4.72
C GLU A 183 1.27 -12.74 -5.78
N LEU A 184 0.42 -12.72 -6.81
CA LEU A 184 0.42 -11.67 -7.84
C LEU A 184 -0.50 -10.52 -7.48
N GLY A 185 -1.53 -10.77 -6.68
CA GLY A 185 -2.38 -9.72 -6.17
C GLY A 185 -3.60 -10.19 -5.42
N HIS A 186 -4.25 -9.26 -4.74
CA HIS A 186 -5.46 -9.50 -3.96
C HIS A 186 -6.41 -8.31 -4.05
N MET A 187 -7.70 -8.57 -3.84
CA MET A 187 -8.72 -7.54 -3.82
C MET A 187 -9.04 -7.08 -2.39
N HIS A 188 -9.56 -5.88 -2.24
CA HIS A 188 -10.07 -5.35 -0.98
C HIS A 188 -11.60 -5.29 -0.95
N GLY A 189 -12.18 -5.10 0.24
CA GLY A 189 -13.62 -4.88 0.37
C GLY A 189 -14.12 -3.61 -0.33
N ASP A 190 -13.25 -2.61 -0.50
CA ASP A 190 -13.53 -1.39 -1.27
C ASP A 190 -13.36 -1.56 -2.79
N ALA A 191 -13.17 -2.79 -3.28
CA ALA A 191 -12.97 -3.17 -4.68
C ALA A 191 -11.69 -2.63 -5.35
N SER A 192 -10.85 -1.88 -4.63
CA SER A 192 -9.46 -1.67 -5.06
C SER A 192 -8.67 -2.98 -4.91
N MET A 193 -7.56 -3.09 -5.63
CA MET A 193 -6.75 -4.31 -5.63
C MET A 193 -5.28 -3.94 -5.52
N HIS A 194 -4.51 -4.83 -4.90
CA HIS A 194 -3.09 -4.82 -5.11
C HIS A 194 -2.68 -5.81 -6.19
N LEU A 195 -1.84 -5.38 -7.13
CA LEU A 195 -1.35 -6.19 -8.25
C LEU A 195 0.12 -5.86 -8.54
N TYR A 196 0.90 -6.88 -8.93
CA TYR A 196 2.24 -6.72 -9.47
C TYR A 196 2.23 -6.59 -10.99
N PHE A 197 3.08 -5.73 -11.54
CA PHE A 197 3.23 -5.52 -12.97
C PHE A 197 4.70 -5.48 -13.37
N SER A 198 4.99 -5.65 -14.67
CA SER A 198 6.32 -5.31 -15.17
C SER A 198 6.60 -3.82 -14.89
N PRO A 199 7.85 -3.40 -14.65
CA PRO A 199 8.16 -1.98 -14.42
C PRO A 199 7.68 -1.04 -15.53
N ALA A 200 7.74 -1.48 -16.79
CA ALA A 200 7.26 -0.71 -17.93
C ALA A 200 5.74 -0.58 -17.96
N ASP A 201 5.00 -1.66 -17.68
CA ASP A 201 3.54 -1.57 -17.58
C ASP A 201 3.12 -0.72 -16.37
N ALA A 202 3.80 -0.89 -15.24
CA ALA A 202 3.52 -0.15 -14.01
C ALA A 202 3.60 1.37 -14.25
N LYS A 203 4.59 1.82 -15.04
CA LYS A 203 4.71 3.22 -15.47
C LYS A 203 3.47 3.69 -16.21
N GLU A 204 3.11 3.01 -17.30
CA GLU A 204 1.96 3.36 -18.13
C GLU A 204 0.64 3.35 -17.34
N ILE A 205 0.44 2.35 -16.49
CA ILE A 205 -0.77 2.20 -15.65
C ILE A 205 -0.88 3.38 -14.67
N ILE A 206 0.24 3.77 -14.03
CA ILE A 206 0.25 4.91 -13.14
C ILE A 206 0.00 6.20 -13.93
N GLU A 207 0.74 6.46 -15.00
CA GLU A 207 0.64 7.71 -15.77
C GLU A 207 -0.75 7.93 -16.36
N LYS A 208 -1.42 6.86 -16.80
CA LYS A 208 -2.80 6.89 -17.29
C LYS A 208 -3.85 6.99 -16.17
N GLY A 209 -3.45 7.00 -14.91
CA GLY A 209 -4.33 7.25 -13.77
C GLY A 209 -5.11 6.04 -13.27
N TRP A 210 -4.68 4.81 -13.61
CA TRP A 210 -5.35 3.57 -13.19
C TRP A 210 -4.88 3.03 -11.85
N ALA A 211 -3.68 3.42 -11.41
CA ALA A 211 -3.10 2.97 -10.16
C ALA A 211 -2.12 3.99 -9.58
N GLU A 212 -1.68 3.72 -8.36
CA GLU A 212 -0.49 4.32 -7.74
C GLU A 212 0.31 3.23 -7.01
N ARG A 213 1.56 3.51 -6.66
CA ARG A 213 2.43 2.55 -5.98
C ARG A 213 1.97 2.31 -4.55
N HIS A 214 2.07 1.06 -4.11
CA HIS A 214 2.07 0.76 -2.69
C HIS A 214 3.30 1.42 -2.05
N ARG A 215 3.15 2.06 -0.90
CA ARG A 215 4.24 2.87 -0.30
C ARG A 215 5.46 2.02 0.11
N CYS A 216 5.28 0.74 0.39
CA CYS A 216 6.38 -0.21 0.61
C CYS A 216 7.09 -0.70 -0.67
N ALA A 217 6.52 -0.49 -1.87
CA ALA A 217 7.06 -0.99 -3.13
C ALA A 217 8.13 -0.05 -3.69
N ARG A 218 9.35 -0.17 -3.16
CA ARG A 218 10.46 0.72 -3.49
C ARG A 218 11.40 0.08 -4.51
N GLU A 219 11.91 0.90 -5.44
CA GLU A 219 12.97 0.50 -6.37
C GLU A 219 14.36 0.53 -5.71
N ALA A 220 14.61 1.53 -4.88
CA ALA A 220 15.90 1.73 -4.23
C ALA A 220 15.90 1.31 -2.76
N PRO A 221 17.03 0.79 -2.23
CA PRO A 221 17.21 0.58 -0.80
C PRO A 221 17.09 1.89 -0.02
N TRP A 222 16.84 1.79 1.29
CA TRP A 222 16.82 2.96 2.17
C TRP A 222 18.29 3.42 2.43
N TRP A 223 18.57 4.72 2.50
CA TRP A 223 19.90 5.37 2.62
C TRP A 223 20.81 5.02 3.86
N LEU A 224 20.40 4.08 4.72
CA LEU A 224 20.96 3.57 6.00
C LEU A 224 20.93 2.03 5.93
N GLY A 225 20.72 1.42 4.75
CA GLY A 225 20.87 -0.02 4.54
C GLY A 225 19.60 -0.87 4.59
N GLY A 226 18.43 -0.33 4.25
CA GLY A 226 17.18 -1.10 4.17
C GLY A 226 17.08 -1.95 2.89
N ARG A 227 16.60 -3.20 2.98
CA ARG A 227 16.44 -4.09 1.81
C ARG A 227 15.29 -3.61 0.90
N ARG A 228 15.50 -3.70 -0.43
CA ARG A 228 14.52 -3.34 -1.47
C ARG A 228 13.16 -4.04 -1.30
N ASN A 229 13.19 -5.32 -0.90
CA ASN A 229 11.99 -6.18 -0.77
C ASN A 229 11.61 -6.43 0.70
N SER A 230 11.68 -5.39 1.53
CA SER A 230 11.30 -5.50 2.95
C SER A 230 9.81 -5.85 3.09
N TRP A 231 9.46 -6.64 4.11
CA TRP A 231 8.08 -7.06 4.40
C TRP A 231 7.42 -7.94 3.33
N LYS A 232 8.21 -8.61 2.47
CA LYS A 232 7.73 -9.45 1.35
C LYS A 232 6.90 -8.70 0.31
N ILE A 233 7.04 -7.38 0.27
CA ILE A 233 6.49 -6.54 -0.78
C ILE A 233 7.66 -6.23 -1.71
N GLY A 234 7.56 -6.70 -2.95
CA GLY A 234 8.56 -6.41 -3.95
C GLY A 234 8.30 -5.07 -4.64
N HIS A 235 9.17 -4.75 -5.58
CA HIS A 235 8.97 -3.62 -6.47
C HIS A 235 7.70 -3.80 -7.33
N THR A 236 7.21 -2.71 -7.92
CA THR A 236 6.02 -2.67 -8.80
C THR A 236 4.72 -3.21 -8.22
N PHE A 237 4.59 -3.32 -6.89
CA PHE A 237 3.32 -3.57 -6.23
C PHE A 237 2.47 -2.31 -6.24
N LEU A 238 1.40 -2.30 -7.03
CA LEU A 238 0.51 -1.15 -7.18
C LEU A 238 -0.78 -1.35 -6.40
N ILE A 239 -1.43 -0.27 -5.99
CA ILE A 239 -2.87 -0.26 -5.73
C ILE A 239 -3.59 0.16 -7.00
N VAL A 240 -4.25 -0.79 -7.65
CA VAL A 240 -5.14 -0.55 -8.77
C VAL A 240 -6.48 -0.09 -8.23
N TYR A 241 -6.95 1.04 -8.75
CA TYR A 241 -8.17 1.67 -8.27
C TYR A 241 -9.40 0.83 -8.59
N ALA A 242 -10.42 0.92 -7.72
CA ALA A 242 -11.66 0.20 -7.91
C ALA A 242 -12.35 0.62 -9.23
N PRO A 243 -12.77 -0.34 -10.09
CA PRO A 243 -13.54 -0.03 -11.30
C PRO A 243 -14.88 0.59 -10.93
N ARG A 244 -15.22 1.74 -11.50
CA ARG A 244 -16.47 2.46 -11.20
C ARG A 244 -17.67 1.98 -12.01
N ASN A 245 -17.42 1.38 -13.16
CA ASN A 245 -18.43 1.00 -14.15
C ASN A 245 -17.93 -0.14 -15.05
N GLU A 246 -18.70 -0.46 -16.07
CA GLU A 246 -18.41 -1.55 -17.00
C GLU A 246 -17.13 -1.33 -17.80
N GLU A 247 -16.90 -0.11 -18.25
CA GLU A 247 -15.75 0.24 -19.06
C GLU A 247 -14.45 0.14 -18.26
N GLU A 248 -14.46 0.54 -16.98
CA GLU A 248 -13.31 0.35 -16.10
C GLU A 248 -13.08 -1.13 -15.76
N LEU A 249 -14.14 -1.95 -15.73
CA LEU A 249 -14.02 -3.38 -15.51
C LEU A 249 -13.37 -4.08 -16.72
N GLU A 250 -13.58 -3.58 -17.94
CA GLU A 250 -12.85 -4.04 -19.14
C GLU A 250 -11.37 -3.72 -19.05
N VAL A 251 -11.03 -2.51 -18.60
CA VAL A 251 -9.63 -2.17 -18.33
C VAL A 251 -9.03 -3.11 -17.29
N LEU A 252 -9.77 -3.44 -16.22
CA LEU A 252 -9.28 -4.38 -15.22
C LEU A 252 -8.96 -5.76 -15.81
N GLN A 253 -9.71 -6.27 -16.80
CA GLN A 253 -9.37 -7.54 -17.45
C GLN A 253 -7.99 -7.49 -18.13
N VAL A 254 -7.68 -6.37 -18.79
CA VAL A 254 -6.37 -6.12 -19.39
C VAL A 254 -5.27 -6.08 -18.32
N LEU A 255 -5.52 -5.37 -17.22
CA LEU A 255 -4.57 -5.27 -16.10
C LEU A 255 -4.31 -6.63 -15.44
N LEU A 256 -5.36 -7.42 -15.18
CA LEU A 256 -5.23 -8.74 -14.60
C LEU A 256 -4.40 -9.69 -15.48
N ARG A 257 -4.63 -9.64 -16.80
CA ARG A 257 -3.84 -10.40 -17.76
C ARG A 257 -2.37 -9.98 -17.75
N ALA A 258 -2.08 -8.68 -17.79
CA ALA A 258 -0.71 -8.17 -17.77
C ALA A 258 0.02 -8.53 -16.46
N SER A 259 -0.67 -8.43 -15.33
CA SER A 259 -0.15 -8.85 -14.02
C SER A 259 0.22 -10.34 -14.00
N ALA A 260 -0.69 -11.19 -14.51
CA ALA A 260 -0.43 -12.62 -14.62
C ALA A 260 0.75 -12.92 -15.55
N ARG A 261 0.78 -12.35 -16.77
CA ARG A 261 1.90 -12.51 -17.73
C ARG A 261 3.24 -12.22 -17.09
N PHE A 262 3.34 -11.08 -16.41
CA PHE A 262 4.56 -10.71 -15.71
C PHE A 262 4.93 -11.76 -14.65
N MET A 263 4.02 -12.03 -13.71
CA MET A 263 4.32 -12.88 -12.56
C MET A 263 4.57 -14.36 -12.92
N THR A 264 4.01 -14.86 -14.01
CA THR A 264 4.25 -16.21 -14.52
C THR A 264 5.38 -16.28 -15.55
N GLY A 265 5.85 -15.15 -16.08
CA GLY A 265 6.77 -15.12 -17.22
C GLY A 265 6.20 -15.74 -18.50
N ASP A 266 4.87 -15.80 -18.62
CA ASP A 266 4.17 -16.50 -19.71
C ASP A 266 3.32 -15.53 -20.53
N GLU A 267 3.78 -15.21 -21.73
CA GLU A 267 3.06 -14.34 -22.67
C GLU A 267 1.75 -14.96 -23.18
N MET A 268 1.58 -16.27 -23.06
CA MET A 268 0.41 -17.00 -23.58
C MET A 268 -0.77 -17.00 -22.62
N VAL A 269 -0.66 -16.34 -21.45
CA VAL A 269 -1.78 -16.19 -20.51
C VAL A 269 -3.01 -15.66 -21.24
N VAL A 270 -4.11 -16.42 -21.11
CA VAL A 270 -5.42 -16.10 -21.67
C VAL A 270 -6.11 -15.11 -20.72
N ALA A 271 -6.68 -14.05 -21.28
CA ALA A 271 -7.39 -13.02 -20.50
C ALA A 271 -8.58 -13.63 -19.72
N PRO A 272 -8.99 -13.04 -18.58
CA PRO A 272 -10.27 -13.40 -18.00
C PRO A 272 -11.42 -13.02 -18.92
N MET A 273 -12.55 -13.71 -18.79
CA MET A 273 -13.82 -13.35 -19.42
C MET A 273 -14.78 -12.80 -18.36
N LYS A 274 -15.66 -11.89 -18.79
CA LYS A 274 -16.80 -11.48 -17.97
C LYS A 274 -17.79 -12.65 -17.84
N ASP A 275 -18.58 -12.62 -16.78
CA ASP A 275 -19.73 -13.53 -16.62
C ASP A 275 -20.80 -13.22 -17.67
N ASP A 276 -20.61 -13.80 -18.85
CA ASP A 276 -21.65 -14.05 -19.82
C ASP A 276 -21.90 -15.58 -19.83
N GLN A 277 -22.98 -16.05 -20.46
CA GLN A 277 -23.43 -17.47 -20.45
C GLN A 277 -22.35 -18.53 -20.72
N GLU A 278 -21.22 -18.13 -21.30
CA GLU A 278 -20.07 -18.96 -21.62
C GLU A 278 -19.28 -19.42 -20.37
N THR A 279 -19.23 -18.62 -19.30
CA THR A 279 -18.54 -18.97 -18.04
C THR A 279 -19.28 -20.08 -17.28
N GLU A 280 -20.61 -20.02 -17.20
CA GLU A 280 -21.44 -21.12 -16.65
C GLU A 280 -21.28 -22.39 -17.49
N HIS A 281 -21.26 -22.27 -18.82
CA HIS A 281 -21.04 -23.42 -19.70
C HIS A 281 -19.61 -24.03 -19.56
N GLU A 282 -18.60 -23.24 -19.23
CA GLU A 282 -17.25 -23.73 -18.94
C GLU A 282 -17.16 -24.36 -17.54
N LEU A 283 -17.77 -23.74 -16.52
CA LEU A 283 -17.92 -24.30 -15.17
C LEU A 283 -18.68 -25.62 -15.18
N GLU A 284 -19.74 -25.73 -15.98
CA GLU A 284 -20.56 -26.92 -16.11
C GLU A 284 -19.83 -28.02 -16.90
N ARG A 285 -19.11 -27.67 -17.98
CA ARG A 285 -18.18 -28.61 -18.65
C ARG A 285 -17.14 -29.17 -17.69
N MET A 286 -16.57 -28.34 -16.82
CA MET A 286 -15.56 -28.79 -15.85
C MET A 286 -16.17 -29.65 -14.73
N ARG A 287 -17.37 -29.33 -14.24
CA ARG A 287 -18.11 -30.19 -13.30
C ARG A 287 -18.45 -31.56 -13.88
N SER A 288 -18.64 -31.62 -15.20
CA SER A 288 -18.94 -32.86 -15.94
C SER A 288 -17.70 -33.65 -16.39
N ALA A 289 -16.49 -33.09 -16.25
CA ALA A 289 -15.26 -33.77 -16.64
C ALA A 289 -14.88 -34.85 -15.60
N PRO A 290 -14.56 -36.09 -16.01
CA PRO A 290 -14.11 -37.13 -15.10
C PRO A 290 -12.80 -36.71 -14.41
N ALA A 291 -12.69 -36.98 -13.10
CA ALA A 291 -11.44 -36.78 -12.38
C ALA A 291 -10.33 -37.65 -13.01
N ALA A 292 -9.27 -37.00 -13.47
CA ALA A 292 -8.05 -37.65 -13.96
C ALA A 292 -7.15 -38.10 -12.81
#